data_AF-A0A0N0MVY6-F1
#
_entry.id   AF-A0A0N0MVY6-F1
#
_cell.length_a   1.000
_cell.length_b   1.000
_cell.length_c   1.000
_cell.angle_alpha   90.00
_cell.angle_beta   90.00
_cell.angle_gamma   90.00
#
_symmetry.space_group_name_H-M   'P 1'
#
loop_
_entity.id
_entity.type
_entity.pdbx_description
1 polymer ?
#
loop_
_entity_poly.entity_id
_entity_poly.type
_entity_poly.pdbx_seq_one_letter_code
_entity_poly.pdbx_strand_id
1 'polypeptide(L)'
;MGRDFDVVGRIRPQAHRLFPRDPDLNSVVFGIFPAYSCEISGTESVDQASERFGRMLKVSDLNRMPSPYVLVRFSNPKSGAGTIGELPVFVSPDYFVHELRDLEGVEAARLELWNHRNEKWRVRWDGDWRVSDGGQEIRMTGDEIVLWAATVISER
;
A
#
# COMPACT_ATOMS: atom_id res chain seq x y z
N MET A 1 19.70 -18.61 13.15
CA MET A 1 18.61 -17.62 13.31
C MET A 1 17.73 -17.69 12.07
N GLY A 2 16.42 -17.83 12.25
CA GLY A 2 15.46 -17.76 11.15
C GLY A 2 15.28 -16.32 10.68
N ARG A 3 14.69 -16.13 9.50
CA ARG A 3 14.27 -14.83 9.00
C ARG A 3 12.82 -14.58 9.43
N ASP A 4 12.44 -13.33 9.68
CA ASP A 4 11.15 -12.96 10.29
C ASP A 4 9.94 -13.00 9.33
N PHE A 5 10.09 -13.63 8.16
CA PHE A 5 8.98 -13.87 7.25
C PHE A 5 7.93 -14.73 7.94
N ASP A 6 6.69 -14.26 7.98
CA ASP A 6 5.58 -14.88 8.72
C ASP A 6 4.53 -15.51 7.78
N VAL A 7 4.64 -15.29 6.47
CA VAL A 7 3.76 -15.88 5.45
C VAL A 7 4.52 -16.32 4.19
N VAL A 8 3.86 -17.16 3.39
CA VAL A 8 4.33 -17.56 2.06
C VAL A 8 3.44 -16.91 1.00
N GLY A 9 4.04 -16.06 0.18
CA GLY A 9 3.39 -15.43 -0.96
C GLY A 9 3.29 -16.40 -2.13
N ARG A 10 2.16 -16.33 -2.86
CA ARG A 10 1.94 -17.02 -4.13
C ARG A 10 1.50 -16.03 -5.18
N ILE A 11 2.27 -15.89 -6.26
CA ILE A 11 1.94 -15.06 -7.41
C ILE A 11 1.50 -15.94 -8.59
N ARG A 12 0.43 -15.53 -9.27
CA ARG A 12 -0.17 -16.28 -10.38
C ARG A 12 0.54 -15.99 -11.71
N PRO A 13 0.50 -16.90 -12.70
CA PRO A 13 1.03 -16.69 -14.05
C PRO A 13 0.74 -15.32 -14.67
N GLN A 14 -0.49 -14.84 -14.52
CA GLN A 14 -0.97 -13.60 -15.14
C GLN A 14 -0.33 -12.35 -14.54
N ALA A 15 0.18 -12.45 -13.31
CA ALA A 15 0.71 -11.33 -12.54
C ALA A 15 2.24 -11.36 -12.41
N HIS A 16 2.93 -12.33 -13.02
CA HIS A 16 4.39 -12.36 -13.02
C HIS A 16 4.98 -12.60 -14.40
N ARG A 17 6.28 -12.29 -14.52
CA ARG A 17 7.09 -12.51 -15.73
C ARG A 17 8.36 -13.29 -15.38
N LEU A 18 8.22 -14.36 -14.59
CA LEU A 18 9.35 -15.19 -14.14
C LEU A 18 10.03 -15.95 -15.28
N PHE A 19 9.27 -16.36 -16.31
CA PHE A 19 9.79 -17.07 -17.48
C PHE A 19 9.51 -16.28 -18.76
N PRO A 20 10.09 -15.07 -18.93
CA PRO A 20 9.72 -14.18 -20.02
C PRO A 20 10.15 -14.70 -21.42
N ARG A 21 11.04 -15.70 -21.45
CA ARG A 21 11.52 -16.35 -22.69
C ARG A 21 10.76 -17.63 -23.04
N ASP A 22 9.88 -18.10 -22.15
CA ASP A 22 9.09 -19.31 -22.32
C ASP A 22 7.63 -19.01 -21.91
N PRO A 23 6.82 -18.45 -22.83
CA PRO A 23 5.45 -18.04 -22.53
C PRO A 23 4.56 -19.20 -22.10
N ASP A 24 4.76 -20.39 -22.68
CA ASP A 24 4.00 -21.58 -22.36
C ASP A 24 4.24 -21.97 -20.90
N LEU A 25 5.51 -22.03 -20.47
CA LEU A 25 5.86 -22.27 -19.07
C LEU A 25 5.37 -21.14 -18.15
N ASN A 26 5.56 -19.86 -18.53
CA ASN A 26 5.12 -18.73 -17.71
C ASN A 26 3.61 -18.76 -17.46
N SER A 27 2.82 -19.28 -18.43
CA SER A 27 1.35 -19.31 -18.35
C SER A 27 0.79 -20.33 -17.34
N VAL A 28 1.60 -21.29 -16.89
CA VAL A 28 1.16 -22.40 -16.02
C VAL A 28 1.88 -22.46 -14.66
N VAL A 29 2.98 -21.73 -14.47
CA VAL A 29 3.76 -21.76 -13.22
C VAL A 29 3.26 -20.70 -12.24
N PHE A 30 3.19 -21.06 -10.96
CA PHE A 30 3.04 -20.09 -9.87
C PHE A 30 4.41 -19.77 -9.26
N GLY A 31 4.66 -18.50 -8.97
CA GLY A 31 5.81 -18.11 -8.15
C GLY A 31 5.49 -18.23 -6.67
N ILE A 32 6.40 -18.85 -5.90
CA ILE A 32 6.32 -18.96 -4.44
C ILE A 32 7.49 -18.20 -3.83
N PHE A 33 7.23 -17.39 -2.80
CA PHE A 33 8.28 -16.59 -2.13
C PHE A 33 7.96 -16.33 -0.65
N PRO A 34 8.98 -16.15 0.21
CA PRO A 34 8.76 -15.72 1.58
C PRO A 34 8.34 -14.25 1.64
N ALA A 35 7.36 -13.94 2.49
CA ALA A 35 6.76 -12.62 2.60
C ALA A 35 6.38 -12.28 4.05
N TYR A 36 5.97 -11.03 4.26
CA TYR A 36 5.37 -10.58 5.51
C TYR A 36 3.84 -10.37 5.33
N SER A 37 3.04 -10.65 6.35
CA SER A 37 1.58 -10.56 6.32
C SER A 37 1.08 -9.19 5.87
N CYS A 38 1.80 -8.13 6.27
CA CYS A 38 1.47 -6.74 5.93
C CYS A 38 1.66 -6.39 4.44
N GLU A 39 2.23 -7.28 3.62
CA GLU A 39 2.59 -6.99 2.23
C GLU A 39 1.53 -7.40 1.21
N ILE A 40 0.63 -8.31 1.60
CA ILE A 40 -0.28 -9.00 0.70
C ILE A 40 -1.69 -8.96 1.30
N SER A 41 -2.66 -8.47 0.54
CA SER A 41 -4.06 -8.49 0.96
C SER A 41 -4.77 -9.79 0.60
N GLY A 42 -4.28 -10.49 -0.42
CA GLY A 42 -4.89 -11.71 -0.97
C GLY A 42 -6.08 -11.44 -1.91
N THR A 43 -6.48 -10.17 -2.03
CA THR A 43 -7.63 -9.70 -2.82
C THR A 43 -7.19 -8.85 -4.01
N GLU A 44 -5.89 -8.73 -4.26
CA GLU A 44 -5.34 -7.90 -5.33
C GLU A 44 -5.87 -8.32 -6.70
N SER A 45 -6.14 -7.32 -7.54
CA SER A 45 -6.32 -7.56 -8.96
C SER A 45 -5.01 -8.09 -9.58
N VAL A 46 -5.09 -8.65 -10.80
CA VAL A 46 -3.89 -9.10 -11.53
C VAL A 46 -2.90 -7.97 -11.73
N ASP A 47 -3.40 -6.77 -12.07
CA ASP A 47 -2.56 -5.59 -12.30
C ASP A 47 -1.89 -5.12 -11.01
N GLN A 48 -2.64 -5.07 -9.90
CA GLN A 48 -2.10 -4.74 -8.58
C GLN A 48 -1.02 -5.74 -8.13
N ALA A 49 -1.30 -7.03 -8.28
CA ALA A 49 -0.35 -8.08 -7.95
C ALA A 49 0.91 -7.99 -8.83
N SER A 50 0.76 -7.66 -10.13
CA SER A 50 1.86 -7.47 -11.08
C SER A 50 2.73 -6.27 -10.74
N GLU A 51 2.12 -5.14 -10.40
CA GLU A 51 2.82 -3.94 -9.95
C GLU A 51 3.61 -4.22 -8.66
N ARG A 52 2.95 -4.79 -7.65
CA ARG A 52 3.56 -5.13 -6.36
C ARG A 52 4.72 -6.10 -6.54
N PHE A 53 4.49 -7.21 -7.21
CA PHE A 53 5.50 -8.26 -7.40
C PHE A 53 6.67 -7.78 -8.26
N GLY A 54 6.39 -7.05 -9.34
CA GLY A 54 7.40 -6.64 -10.31
C GLY A 54 8.24 -5.43 -9.91
N ARG A 55 7.73 -4.53 -9.06
CA ARG A 55 8.38 -3.24 -8.79
C ARG A 55 8.65 -2.95 -7.32
N MET A 56 7.85 -3.49 -6.40
CA MET A 56 7.92 -3.11 -4.99
C MET A 56 8.49 -4.23 -4.11
N LEU A 57 8.07 -5.47 -4.35
CA LEU A 57 8.53 -6.63 -3.60
C LEU A 57 9.86 -7.14 -4.17
N LYS A 58 10.94 -6.94 -3.43
CA LYS A 58 12.26 -7.52 -3.75
C LYS A 58 12.32 -8.99 -3.34
N VAL A 59 11.45 -9.85 -3.89
CA VAL A 59 11.22 -11.23 -3.40
C VAL A 59 12.47 -12.14 -3.40
N SER A 60 13.50 -11.81 -4.19
CA SER A 60 14.77 -12.51 -4.22
C SER A 60 15.77 -12.06 -3.14
N ASP A 61 15.55 -10.89 -2.52
CA ASP A 61 16.36 -10.39 -1.41
C ASP A 61 15.81 -10.91 -0.08
N LEU A 62 16.48 -11.91 0.47
CA LEU A 62 16.06 -12.53 1.73
C LEU A 62 16.48 -11.75 2.98
N ASN A 63 17.19 -10.62 2.83
CA ASN A 63 17.56 -9.74 3.94
C ASN A 63 16.75 -8.43 3.92
N ARG A 64 15.75 -8.33 3.05
CA ARG A 64 14.90 -7.15 2.92
C ARG A 64 14.04 -6.91 4.15
N MET A 65 13.75 -5.64 4.41
CA MET A 65 12.70 -5.23 5.32
C MET A 65 11.31 -5.47 4.69
N PRO A 66 10.24 -5.52 5.51
CA PRO A 66 8.87 -5.52 5.01
C PRO A 66 8.61 -4.33 4.09
N SER A 67 7.80 -4.55 3.06
CA SER A 67 7.25 -3.55 2.14
C SER A 67 5.74 -3.57 2.26
N PRO A 68 5.17 -2.88 3.27
CA PRO A 68 3.74 -2.93 3.56
C PRO A 68 2.86 -2.55 2.37
N TYR A 69 1.65 -3.09 2.38
CA TYR A 69 0.58 -2.75 1.45
C TYR A 69 0.03 -1.37 1.81
N VAL A 70 0.29 -0.39 0.95
CA VAL A 70 -0.23 0.98 1.10
C VAL A 70 -0.79 1.39 -0.24
N LEU A 71 -2.10 1.23 -0.41
CA LEU A 71 -2.81 1.61 -1.61
C LEU A 71 -3.56 2.90 -1.32
N VAL A 72 -3.34 3.94 -2.11
CA VAL A 72 -3.87 5.27 -1.82
C VAL A 72 -4.59 5.87 -3.01
N ARG A 73 -5.56 6.72 -2.72
CA ARG A 73 -6.18 7.63 -3.67
C ARG A 73 -6.18 9.00 -3.07
N PHE A 74 -5.63 9.99 -3.76
CA PHE A 74 -5.55 11.33 -3.17
C PHE A 74 -5.61 12.44 -4.21
N SER A 75 -5.98 13.63 -3.73
CA SER A 75 -5.99 14.87 -4.49
C SER A 75 -5.46 15.99 -3.61
N ASN A 76 -4.40 16.64 -4.08
CA ASN A 76 -3.80 17.83 -3.50
C ASN A 76 -4.08 19.04 -4.40
N PRO A 77 -5.12 19.84 -4.13
CA PRO A 77 -5.47 20.98 -4.96
C PRO A 77 -4.43 22.12 -4.89
N LYS A 78 -3.57 22.14 -3.86
CA LYS A 78 -2.52 23.17 -3.69
C LYS A 78 -1.39 23.00 -4.71
N SER A 79 -0.95 21.76 -4.94
CA SER A 79 0.10 21.43 -5.92
C SER A 79 -0.44 20.97 -7.27
N GLY A 80 -1.72 20.57 -7.32
CA GLY A 80 -2.32 19.85 -8.44
C GLY A 80 -1.91 18.38 -8.51
N ALA A 81 -1.13 17.89 -7.54
CA ALA A 81 -0.75 16.48 -7.45
C ALA A 81 -1.95 15.62 -7.02
N GLY A 82 -1.94 14.35 -7.42
CA GLY A 82 -2.96 13.40 -7.04
C GLY A 82 -2.98 12.19 -7.95
N THR A 83 -3.83 11.23 -7.59
CA THR A 83 -4.13 10.08 -8.45
C THR A 83 -4.96 10.50 -9.64
N ILE A 84 -4.66 9.93 -10.82
CA ILE A 84 -5.41 10.21 -12.05
C ILE A 84 -6.68 9.35 -12.07
N GLY A 85 -7.84 10.00 -12.09
CA GLY A 85 -9.14 9.33 -12.11
C GLY A 85 -9.47 8.65 -10.77
N GLU A 86 -10.28 7.61 -10.83
CA GLU A 86 -10.81 6.92 -9.64
C GLU A 86 -9.90 5.77 -9.14
N LEU A 87 -8.81 5.47 -9.84
CA LEU A 87 -7.95 4.32 -9.56
C LEU A 87 -6.93 4.64 -8.46
N PRO A 88 -6.90 3.87 -7.37
CA PRO A 88 -5.87 4.02 -6.37
C PRO A 88 -4.52 3.46 -6.85
N VAL A 89 -3.43 3.93 -6.27
CA VAL A 89 -2.04 3.57 -6.62
C VAL A 89 -1.27 3.11 -5.40
N PHE A 90 -0.32 2.19 -5.59
CA PHE A 90 0.55 1.78 -4.50
C PHE A 90 1.64 2.82 -4.22
N VAL A 91 1.92 3.05 -2.95
CA VAL A 91 2.99 3.95 -2.49
C VAL A 91 3.84 3.28 -1.40
N SER A 92 5.02 3.82 -1.12
CA SER A 92 5.77 3.40 0.06
C SER A 92 5.17 4.04 1.33
N PRO A 93 5.36 3.43 2.52
CA PRO A 93 4.97 4.04 3.78
C PRO A 93 5.56 5.45 3.98
N ASP A 94 6.83 5.63 3.61
CA ASP A 94 7.51 6.94 3.71
C ASP A 94 6.88 7.99 2.81
N TYR A 95 6.51 7.61 1.58
CA TYR A 95 5.80 8.50 0.66
C TYR A 95 4.43 8.87 1.21
N PHE A 96 3.70 7.91 1.78
CA PHE A 96 2.40 8.18 2.39
C PHE A 96 2.49 9.17 3.56
N VAL A 97 3.46 8.99 4.46
CA VAL A 97 3.71 9.92 5.57
C VAL A 97 4.12 11.30 5.06
N HIS A 98 4.92 11.38 3.99
CA HIS A 98 5.26 12.64 3.36
C HIS A 98 4.04 13.36 2.79
N GLU A 99 3.18 12.64 2.05
CA GLU A 99 1.93 13.21 1.51
C GLU A 99 1.00 13.70 2.63
N LEU A 100 0.88 12.97 3.75
CA LEU A 100 0.12 13.45 4.90
C LEU A 100 0.63 14.82 5.36
N ARG A 101 1.95 14.99 5.55
CA ARG A 101 2.53 16.29 5.94
C ARG A 101 2.29 17.39 4.91
N ASP A 102 2.37 17.06 3.62
CA ASP A 102 2.16 18.04 2.53
C ASP A 102 0.70 18.48 2.41
N LEU A 103 -0.24 17.62 2.82
CA LEU A 103 -1.67 17.89 2.84
C LEU A 103 -2.13 18.64 4.10
N GLU A 104 -1.26 18.81 5.09
CA GLU A 104 -1.55 19.58 6.29
C GLU A 104 -1.91 21.03 5.93
N GLY A 105 -3.01 21.56 6.49
CA GLY A 105 -3.51 22.89 6.16
C GLY A 105 -4.33 22.96 4.86
N VAL A 106 -4.53 21.87 4.12
CA VAL A 106 -5.23 21.86 2.83
C VAL A 106 -6.64 21.27 2.97
N GLU A 107 -7.63 22.11 3.32
CA GLU A 107 -9.01 21.66 3.61
C GLU A 107 -9.72 20.96 2.43
N ALA A 108 -9.40 21.39 1.21
CA ALA A 108 -9.96 20.81 -0.01
C ALA A 108 -9.26 19.50 -0.41
N ALA A 109 -8.17 19.11 0.25
CA ALA A 109 -7.51 17.85 -0.03
C ALA A 109 -8.36 16.65 0.38
N ARG A 110 -8.21 15.57 -0.36
CA ARG A 110 -8.87 14.30 -0.08
C ARG A 110 -7.83 13.21 -0.17
N LEU A 111 -7.79 12.33 0.82
CA LEU A 111 -6.94 11.16 0.82
C LEU A 111 -7.76 9.96 1.28
N GLU A 112 -7.60 8.84 0.59
CA GLU A 112 -8.11 7.55 0.95
C GLU A 112 -6.97 6.55 0.99
N LEU A 113 -6.99 5.65 1.97
CA LEU A 113 -5.99 4.62 2.20
C LEU A 113 -6.67 3.26 2.29
N TRP A 114 -6.04 2.24 1.72
CA TRP A 114 -6.33 0.83 1.95
C TRP A 114 -5.05 0.13 2.42
N ASN A 115 -5.18 -0.67 3.48
CA ASN A 115 -4.10 -1.54 3.98
C ASN A 115 -4.26 -2.99 3.49
N HIS A 116 -3.34 -3.87 3.90
CA HIS A 116 -3.37 -5.29 3.55
C HIS A 116 -4.64 -6.02 4.03
N ARG A 117 -5.34 -5.52 5.06
CA ARG A 117 -6.62 -6.10 5.51
C ARG A 117 -7.81 -5.62 4.68
N ASN A 118 -7.58 -4.83 3.63
CA ASN A 118 -8.59 -4.11 2.86
C ASN A 118 -9.42 -3.11 3.68
N GLU A 119 -8.90 -2.68 4.84
CA GLU A 119 -9.54 -1.62 5.63
C GLU A 119 -9.36 -0.29 4.91
N LYS A 120 -10.48 0.39 4.65
CA LYS A 120 -10.49 1.69 3.96
C LYS A 120 -10.59 2.82 4.96
N TRP A 121 -9.70 3.79 4.84
CA TRP A 121 -9.71 5.01 5.64
C TRP A 121 -9.84 6.24 4.75
N ARG A 122 -10.63 7.22 5.18
CA ARG A 122 -10.70 8.56 4.59
C ARG A 122 -9.98 9.53 5.52
N VAL A 123 -9.04 10.28 4.98
CA VAL A 123 -8.23 11.26 5.70
C VAL A 123 -8.42 12.63 5.04
N ARG A 124 -8.70 13.64 5.86
CA ARG A 124 -8.84 15.03 5.42
C ARG A 124 -8.33 15.99 6.49
N TRP A 125 -8.00 17.20 6.07
CA TRP A 125 -7.69 18.30 6.98
C TRP A 125 -8.91 19.19 7.20
N ASP A 126 -9.16 19.58 8.45
CA ASP A 126 -10.26 20.48 8.87
C ASP A 126 -9.94 21.05 10.28
N GLY A 127 -9.00 22.00 10.31
CA GLY A 127 -8.37 22.52 11.53
C GLY A 127 -7.36 21.56 12.16
N ASP A 128 -7.71 20.27 12.25
CA ASP A 128 -6.82 19.15 12.54
C ASP A 128 -7.06 18.01 11.54
N TRP A 129 -6.31 16.92 11.65
CA TRP A 129 -6.59 15.70 10.90
C TRP A 129 -7.91 15.08 11.33
N ARG A 130 -8.70 14.69 10.34
CA ARG A 130 -9.93 13.92 10.49
C ARG A 130 -9.75 12.60 9.75
N VAL A 131 -9.81 11.50 10.50
CA VAL A 131 -9.64 10.14 9.99
C VAL A 131 -10.92 9.37 10.23
N SER A 132 -11.45 8.72 9.20
CA SER A 132 -12.68 7.94 9.30
C SER A 132 -12.60 6.62 8.53
N ASP A 133 -13.11 5.55 9.13
CA ASP A 133 -13.30 4.23 8.50
C ASP A 133 -14.67 4.12 7.77
N GLY A 134 -15.43 5.22 7.72
CA GLY A 134 -16.80 5.24 7.20
C GLY A 134 -17.90 5.10 8.26
N GLY A 135 -17.54 4.84 9.52
CA GLY A 135 -18.44 4.91 10.67
C GLY A 135 -18.05 6.04 11.62
N GLN A 136 -16.93 5.88 12.31
CA GLN A 136 -16.44 6.85 13.29
C GLN A 136 -15.48 7.84 12.61
N GLU A 137 -15.43 9.08 13.10
CA GLU A 137 -14.40 10.05 12.74
C GLU A 137 -13.58 10.38 13.99
N ILE A 138 -12.25 10.30 13.86
CA ILE A 138 -11.29 10.57 14.91
C ILE A 138 -10.52 11.83 14.54
N ARG A 139 -10.27 12.67 15.55
CA ARG A 139 -9.47 13.89 15.43
C ARG A 139 -8.04 13.59 15.85
N MET A 140 -7.07 14.05 15.06
CA MET A 140 -5.65 13.83 15.31
C MET A 140 -4.85 15.09 15.01
N THR A 141 -3.82 15.34 15.80
CA THR A 141 -2.75 16.30 15.54
C THR A 141 -1.78 15.76 14.47
N GLY A 142 -0.85 16.60 14.00
CA GLY A 142 0.19 16.21 13.04
C GLY A 142 1.07 15.03 13.49
N ASP A 143 1.42 14.95 14.77
CA ASP A 143 2.21 13.83 15.29
C ASP A 143 1.36 12.56 15.43
N GLU A 144 0.11 12.71 15.87
CA GLU A 144 -0.83 11.58 16.03
C GLU A 144 -1.17 10.92 14.69
N ILE A 145 -1.32 11.70 13.59
CA ILE A 145 -1.62 11.11 12.28
C ILE A 145 -0.46 10.26 11.75
N VAL A 146 0.80 10.64 12.05
CA VAL A 146 1.98 9.89 11.61
C VAL A 146 2.07 8.56 12.37
N LEU A 147 1.79 8.59 13.68
CA LEU A 147 1.73 7.37 14.50
C LEU A 147 0.57 6.46 14.08
N TRP A 148 -0.59 7.03 13.77
CA TRP A 148 -1.73 6.29 13.23
C TRP A 148 -1.38 5.63 11.90
N ALA A 149 -0.75 6.36 10.98
CA ALA A 149 -0.34 5.83 9.68
C ALA A 149 0.60 4.64 9.83
N ALA A 150 1.61 4.75 10.71
CA ALA A 150 2.52 3.65 10.99
C ALA A 150 1.79 2.42 11.55
N THR A 151 0.81 2.63 12.44
CA THR A 151 0.00 1.57 13.05
C THR A 151 -0.84 0.85 12.00
N VAL A 152 -1.63 1.58 11.23
CA VAL A 152 -2.60 1.00 10.28
C VAL A 152 -1.93 0.27 9.10
N ILE A 153 -0.68 0.65 8.79
CA ILE A 153 0.13 0.05 7.73
C ILE A 153 0.94 -1.15 8.25
N SER A 154 1.41 -1.12 9.50
CA SER A 154 2.39 -2.08 10.02
C SER A 154 1.82 -3.15 10.94
N GLU A 155 0.60 -3.00 11.46
CA GLU A 155 -0.03 -4.00 12.33
C GLU A 155 0.01 -5.38 11.66
N ARG A 156 0.80 -6.27 12.25
CA ARG A 156 0.90 -7.69 11.88
C ARG A 156 -0.28 -8.48 12.42
#